data_AF-A0A3C0MBL4-F1
#
_entry.id   AF-A0A3C0MBL4-F1
#
_cell.length_a   1.000
_cell.length_b   1.000
_cell.length_c   1.000
_cell.angle_alpha   90.00
_cell.angle_beta   90.00
_cell.angle_gamma   90.00
#
_symmetry.space_group_name_H-M   'P 1'
#
loop_
_entity.id
_entity.type
_entity.pdbx_description
1 polymer ?
#
loop_
_entity_poly.entity_id
_entity_poly.type
_entity_poly.pdbx_seq_one_letter_code
_entity_poly.pdbx_strand_id
1 'polypeptide(L)'
;MTGHNATRPWRAEFWTLLVLILVTRVADGTITYLITPDLAREINPFQSVLGWGWVGLIAGAAVILAGVMTLNYISLVYPIDNFPSKKGLSFEAFRGQYFSMADGSVFSKRPWHVMAYVCGYVFPRGIIVWSVLVVGHNYLVYSDAEWYRPLRLYRITFLLYLVLPILALSFIWVLQRKDYQRYLRQV
;
A
#
# COMPACT_ATOMS: atom_id res chain seq x y z
N MET A 1 -29.91 0.03 -3.77
CA MET A 1 -29.80 -0.02 -2.29
C MET A 1 -29.84 -1.48 -1.87
N THR A 2 -28.95 -1.83 -0.93
CA THR A 2 -28.91 -3.04 -0.06
C THR A 2 -29.08 -4.40 -0.73
N GLY A 3 -27.95 -4.99 -1.13
CA GLY A 3 -27.88 -6.41 -1.50
C GLY A 3 -26.48 -6.96 -1.29
N HIS A 4 -26.33 -7.76 -0.24
CA HIS A 4 -25.20 -8.64 0.10
C HIS A 4 -23.85 -8.02 0.46
N ASN A 5 -23.55 -8.02 1.76
CA ASN A 5 -22.26 -8.53 2.27
C ASN A 5 -22.43 -8.99 3.71
N ALA A 6 -23.04 -10.16 3.88
CA ALA A 6 -22.94 -10.90 5.12
C ALA A 6 -21.45 -11.32 5.30
N THR A 7 -20.89 -10.97 6.46
CA THR A 7 -19.75 -11.62 7.16
C THR A 7 -18.29 -11.35 6.76
N ARG A 8 -17.91 -10.35 5.96
CA ARG A 8 -16.49 -9.93 5.99
C ARG A 8 -16.30 -9.01 7.21
N PRO A 9 -15.46 -9.37 8.21
CA PRO A 9 -15.21 -8.53 9.37
C PRO A 9 -14.30 -7.36 8.96
N TRP A 10 -14.83 -6.43 8.16
CA TRP A 10 -14.12 -5.28 7.63
C TRP A 10 -13.49 -4.44 8.75
N ARG A 11 -14.15 -4.39 9.92
CA ARG A 11 -13.63 -3.75 11.13
C ARG A 11 -12.33 -4.39 11.59
N ALA A 12 -12.30 -5.72 11.71
CA ALA A 12 -11.10 -6.43 12.12
C ALA A 12 -9.96 -6.24 11.12
N GLU A 13 -10.26 -6.32 9.82
CA GLU A 13 -9.29 -6.07 8.76
C GLU A 13 -8.73 -4.64 8.81
N PHE A 14 -9.61 -3.64 8.95
CA PHE A 14 -9.22 -2.23 9.08
C PHE A 14 -8.32 -1.99 10.29
N TRP A 15 -8.74 -2.42 11.48
CA TRP A 15 -7.96 -2.22 12.71
C TRP A 15 -6.64 -2.96 12.69
N THR A 16 -6.60 -4.18 12.12
CA THR A 16 -5.36 -4.94 11.96
C THR A 16 -4.36 -4.18 11.07
N LEU A 17 -4.81 -3.70 9.91
CA LEU A 17 -3.95 -2.94 9.00
C LEU A 17 -3.49 -1.62 9.64
N LEU A 18 -4.38 -0.92 10.33
CA LEU A 18 -4.04 0.32 11.03
C LEU A 18 -2.97 0.08 12.10
N VAL A 19 -3.16 -0.90 12.97
CA VAL A 19 -2.20 -1.23 14.03
C VAL A 19 -0.84 -1.63 13.44
N LEU A 20 -0.82 -2.48 12.42
CA LEU A 20 0.42 -2.89 11.77
C LEU A 20 1.17 -1.72 11.13
N ILE A 21 0.45 -0.80 10.47
CA ILE A 21 1.05 0.42 9.92
C ILE A 21 1.62 1.28 11.03
N LEU A 22 0.86 1.56 12.10
CA LEU A 22 1.34 2.40 13.19
C LEU A 22 2.57 1.79 13.88
N VAL A 23 2.54 0.50 14.21
CA VAL A 23 3.67 -0.20 14.83
C VAL A 23 4.91 -0.14 13.95
N THR A 24 4.78 -0.43 12.66
CA THR A 24 5.93 -0.45 11.75
C THR A 24 6.49 0.95 11.49
N ARG A 25 5.65 1.99 11.45
CA ARG A 25 6.09 3.39 11.28
C ARG A 25 6.75 3.95 12.55
N VAL A 26 6.25 3.60 13.73
CA VAL A 26 6.90 3.96 15.00
C VAL A 26 8.26 3.27 15.10
N ALA A 27 8.33 1.96 14.83
CA ALA A 27 9.59 1.23 14.84
C ALA A 27 10.63 1.82 13.87
N ASP A 28 10.20 2.16 12.65
CA ASP A 28 11.06 2.79 11.64
C ASP A 28 11.57 4.16 12.10
N GLY A 29 10.67 5.01 12.60
CA GLY A 29 11.02 6.34 13.12
C GLY A 29 11.98 6.27 14.31
N THR A 30 11.76 5.33 15.25
CA THR A 30 12.64 5.14 16.41
C THR A 30 14.04 4.72 15.98
N ILE A 31 14.19 3.71 15.12
CA ILE A 31 15.51 3.27 14.67
C ILE A 31 16.19 4.36 13.84
N THR A 32 15.46 5.05 12.97
CA THR A 32 16.00 6.16 12.18
C THR A 32 16.53 7.28 13.09
N TYR A 33 15.79 7.65 14.15
CA TYR A 33 16.25 8.64 15.12
C TYR A 33 17.53 8.22 15.85
N LEU A 34 17.68 6.92 16.16
CA LEU A 34 18.88 6.39 16.80
C LEU A 34 20.10 6.40 15.87
N ILE A 35 19.91 6.24 14.56
CA ILE A 35 21.00 6.28 13.56
C ILE A 35 21.36 7.74 13.21
N THR A 36 20.34 8.58 12.98
CA THR A 36 20.49 9.94 12.47
C THR A 36 19.60 10.90 13.27
N PRO A 37 20.00 11.29 14.49
CA PRO A 37 19.20 12.18 15.33
C PRO A 37 19.09 13.59 14.71
N ASP A 38 20.13 14.04 14.01
CA ASP A 38 20.12 15.28 13.24
C ASP A 38 19.88 15.02 11.76
N LEU A 39 18.68 15.35 11.30
CA LEU A 39 18.25 15.20 9.92
C LEU A 39 18.90 16.20 8.96
N ALA A 40 19.64 17.19 9.44
CA ALA A 40 20.25 18.22 8.60
C ALA A 40 21.17 17.66 7.48
N ARG A 41 21.60 16.39 7.61
CA ARG A 41 22.42 15.68 6.63
C ARG A 41 21.63 14.76 5.69
N GLU A 42 20.33 14.58 5.90
CA GLU A 42 19.49 13.77 5.01
C GLU A 42 18.97 14.57 3.81
N ILE A 43 18.94 13.94 2.64
CA ILE A 43 18.30 14.46 1.43
C ILE A 43 16.79 14.22 1.51
N ASN A 44 16.17 14.71 2.58
CA ASN A 44 14.73 14.67 2.74
C ASN A 44 14.14 16.00 2.26
N PRO A 45 13.21 16.04 1.28
CA PRO A 45 12.61 17.28 0.79
C PRO A 45 12.04 18.17 1.91
N PHE A 46 11.48 17.58 2.98
CA PHE A 46 10.94 18.34 4.11
C PHE A 46 12.03 19.03 4.95
N GLN A 47 13.24 18.48 4.98
CA GLN A 47 14.39 19.10 5.65
C GLN A 47 15.16 20.01 4.69
N SER A 48 15.46 19.54 3.47
CA SER A 48 16.29 20.26 2.50
C SER A 48 15.58 21.44 1.84
N VAL A 49 14.24 21.44 1.77
CA VAL A 49 13.44 22.54 1.19
C VAL A 49 12.73 23.37 2.25
N LEU A 50 12.17 22.75 3.30
CA LEU A 50 11.36 23.44 4.31
C LEU A 50 12.06 23.64 5.65
N GLY A 51 13.16 22.91 5.94
CA GLY A 51 13.89 23.03 7.20
C GLY A 51 13.13 22.54 8.44
N TRP A 52 12.09 21.71 8.26
CA TRP A 52 11.18 21.33 9.35
C TRP A 52 11.64 20.13 10.18
N GLY A 53 12.77 19.52 9.85
CA GLY A 53 13.36 18.39 10.55
C GLY A 53 12.38 17.26 10.81
N TRP A 54 12.42 16.72 12.03
CA TRP A 54 11.55 15.64 12.46
C TRP A 54 10.08 16.00 12.44
N VAL A 55 9.74 17.26 12.69
CA VAL A 55 8.35 17.74 12.68
C VAL A 55 7.76 17.60 11.29
N GLY A 56 8.48 18.06 10.25
CA GLY A 56 8.01 17.96 8.86
C GLY A 56 7.90 16.52 8.40
N LEU A 57 8.84 15.67 8.80
CA LEU A 57 8.81 14.24 8.53
C LEU A 57 7.60 13.54 9.15
N ILE A 58 7.34 13.77 10.43
CA ILE A 58 6.21 13.18 11.15
C ILE A 58 4.89 13.69 10.57
N ALA A 59 4.78 15.00 10.30
CA ALA A 59 3.58 15.59 9.73
C ALA A 59 3.28 15.04 8.31
N GLY A 60 4.29 14.97 7.44
CA GLY A 60 4.16 14.40 6.10
C GLY A 60 3.75 12.94 6.13
N ALA A 61 4.38 12.14 7.01
CA ALA A 61 4.01 10.74 7.22
C ALA A 61 2.55 10.63 7.70
N ALA A 62 2.13 11.44 8.68
CA ALA A 62 0.77 11.41 9.21
C ALA A 62 -0.28 11.71 8.11
N VAL A 63 -0.03 12.70 7.24
CA VAL A 63 -0.92 13.03 6.12
C VAL A 63 -1.03 11.88 5.13
N ILE A 64 0.10 11.28 4.73
CA ILE A 64 0.12 10.15 3.80
C ILE A 64 -0.64 8.96 4.41
N LEU A 65 -0.38 8.63 5.68
CA LEU A 65 -1.04 7.52 6.36
C LEU A 65 -2.55 7.76 6.50
N ALA A 66 -2.97 8.99 6.81
CA ALA A 66 -4.39 9.35 6.86
C ALA A 66 -5.06 9.13 5.49
N GLY A 67 -4.40 9.54 4.39
CA GLY A 67 -4.88 9.28 3.03
C GLY A 67 -5.00 7.79 2.71
N VAL A 68 -3.96 7.01 3.00
CA VAL A 68 -3.94 5.54 2.80
C VAL A 68 -5.06 4.87 3.59
N MET A 69 -5.25 5.24 4.86
CA MET A 69 -6.28 4.64 5.70
C MET A 69 -7.69 5.07 5.30
N THR A 70 -7.85 6.28 4.76
CA THR A 70 -9.13 6.72 4.17
C THR A 70 -9.46 5.88 2.95
N LEU A 71 -8.51 5.66 2.03
CA LEU A 71 -8.71 4.77 0.89
C LEU A 71 -8.98 3.34 1.33
N ASN A 72 -8.27 2.84 2.36
CA ASN A 72 -8.52 1.51 2.90
C ASN A 72 -9.95 1.37 3.43
N TYR A 73 -10.41 2.34 4.23
CA TYR A 73 -11.79 2.40 4.70
C TYR A 73 -12.79 2.35 3.55
N ILE A 74 -12.60 3.19 2.52
CA ILE A 74 -13.45 3.19 1.32
C ILE A 74 -13.47 1.81 0.66
N SER A 75 -12.30 1.17 0.47
CA SER A 75 -12.22 -0.13 -0.20
C SER A 75 -12.91 -1.26 0.56
N LEU A 76 -12.98 -1.15 1.88
CA LEU A 76 -13.58 -2.15 2.77
C LEU A 76 -15.09 -1.94 2.96
N VAL A 77 -15.53 -0.69 3.13
CA VAL A 77 -16.92 -0.35 3.45
C VAL A 77 -17.77 -0.17 2.20
N TYR A 78 -17.18 0.37 1.13
CA TYR A 78 -17.86 0.66 -0.13
C TYR A 78 -17.17 -0.05 -1.31
N PRO A 79 -17.10 -1.40 -1.30
CA PRO A 79 -16.45 -2.14 -2.38
C PRO A 79 -17.19 -1.90 -3.71
N ILE A 80 -16.42 -1.76 -4.80
CA ILE A 80 -16.96 -1.60 -6.15
C ILE A 80 -16.87 -2.93 -6.90
N ASP A 81 -17.97 -3.34 -7.53
CA ASP A 81 -17.99 -4.46 -8.47
C ASP A 81 -17.50 -3.97 -9.83
N ASN A 82 -16.18 -3.92 -9.99
CA ASN A 82 -15.53 -3.58 -11.27
C ASN A 82 -15.53 -4.79 -12.22
N PHE A 83 -16.72 -5.34 -12.47
CA PHE A 83 -16.89 -6.56 -13.25
C PHE A 83 -17.24 -6.25 -14.70
N PRO A 84 -16.78 -7.11 -15.64
CA PRO A 84 -17.17 -7.00 -17.04
C PRO A 84 -18.64 -7.34 -17.23
N SER A 85 -19.27 -6.74 -18.25
CA SER A 85 -20.68 -6.98 -18.58
C SER A 85 -20.95 -8.41 -19.08
N LYS A 86 -19.97 -9.01 -19.76
CA LYS A 86 -20.05 -10.39 -20.25
C LYS A 86 -19.90 -11.36 -19.08
N LYS A 87 -20.85 -12.28 -18.92
CA LYS A 87 -20.81 -13.39 -17.93
C LYS A 87 -19.94 -14.56 -18.40
N GLY A 88 -19.49 -15.40 -17.47
CA GLY A 88 -18.76 -16.65 -17.75
C GLY A 88 -17.34 -16.49 -18.31
N LEU A 89 -16.68 -15.35 -18.09
CA LEU A 89 -15.32 -15.15 -18.57
C LEU A 89 -14.28 -16.00 -17.81
N SER A 90 -13.22 -16.38 -18.50
CA SER A 90 -12.01 -16.92 -17.86
C SER A 90 -11.31 -15.84 -17.04
N PHE A 91 -10.48 -16.23 -16.07
CA PHE A 91 -9.75 -15.28 -15.23
C PHE A 91 -8.86 -14.33 -16.05
N GLU A 92 -8.19 -14.82 -17.10
CA GLU A 92 -7.34 -13.99 -17.96
C GLU A 92 -8.14 -12.95 -18.74
N ALA A 93 -9.30 -13.35 -19.29
CA ALA A 93 -10.20 -12.43 -19.99
C ALA A 93 -10.80 -11.39 -19.02
N PHE A 94 -11.17 -11.81 -17.81
CA PHE A 94 -11.62 -10.90 -16.75
C PHE A 94 -10.54 -9.86 -16.41
N ARG A 95 -9.30 -10.30 -16.20
CA ARG A 95 -8.17 -9.43 -15.86
C ARG A 95 -7.87 -8.43 -16.98
N GLY A 96 -7.88 -8.87 -18.23
CA GLY A 96 -7.67 -7.99 -19.39
C GLY A 96 -8.70 -6.86 -19.50
N GLN A 97 -9.89 -7.05 -18.95
CA GLN A 97 -10.95 -6.03 -18.96
C GLN A 97 -10.98 -5.16 -17.69
N TYR A 98 -10.19 -5.50 -16.67
CA TYR A 98 -10.30 -4.89 -15.34
C TYR A 98 -10.01 -3.37 -15.33
N PHE A 99 -9.06 -2.91 -16.15
CA PHE A 99 -8.78 -1.47 -16.35
C PHE A 99 -9.06 -1.02 -17.78
N SER A 100 -10.02 -1.68 -18.45
CA SER A 100 -10.38 -1.32 -19.82
C SER A 100 -11.03 0.06 -19.87
N MET A 101 -10.65 0.86 -20.86
CA MET A 101 -11.31 2.14 -21.19
C MET A 101 -12.43 1.96 -22.22
N ALA A 102 -12.76 0.72 -22.59
CA ALA A 102 -13.84 0.45 -23.55
C ALA A 102 -15.19 1.00 -23.04
N ASP A 103 -16.00 1.46 -23.99
CA ASP A 103 -17.34 1.98 -23.72
C ASP A 103 -18.20 0.92 -23.01
N GLY A 104 -18.82 1.34 -21.92
CA GLY A 104 -19.67 0.47 -21.11
C GLY A 104 -19.00 -0.18 -19.91
N SER A 105 -17.66 -0.25 -19.85
CA SER A 105 -16.93 -0.79 -18.69
C SER A 105 -17.13 0.05 -17.42
N VAL A 106 -17.01 -0.57 -16.25
CA VAL A 106 -17.14 0.13 -14.96
C VAL A 106 -15.98 1.11 -14.77
N PHE A 107 -14.76 0.72 -15.18
CA PHE A 107 -13.58 1.56 -15.11
C PHE A 107 -13.70 2.83 -15.96
N SER A 108 -14.17 2.75 -17.21
CA SER A 108 -14.34 3.94 -18.06
C SER A 108 -15.37 4.93 -17.50
N LYS A 109 -16.43 4.42 -16.85
CA LYS A 109 -17.49 5.26 -16.25
C LYS A 109 -17.10 5.87 -14.91
N ARG A 110 -16.30 5.17 -14.10
CA ARG A 110 -15.98 5.55 -12.71
C ARG A 110 -14.51 5.30 -12.36
N PRO A 111 -13.55 5.86 -13.13
CA PRO A 111 -12.13 5.52 -12.97
C PRO A 111 -11.62 5.82 -11.56
N TRP A 112 -11.99 6.96 -10.99
CA TRP A 112 -11.57 7.36 -9.64
C TRP A 112 -12.10 6.46 -8.52
N HIS A 113 -13.29 5.90 -8.67
CA HIS A 113 -13.86 4.99 -7.65
C HIS A 113 -13.17 3.63 -7.70
N VAL A 114 -12.88 3.13 -8.91
CA VAL A 114 -12.10 1.91 -9.09
C VAL A 114 -10.67 2.11 -8.59
N MET A 115 -10.04 3.24 -8.91
CA MET A 115 -8.71 3.57 -8.40
C MET A 115 -8.68 3.68 -6.87
N ALA A 116 -9.66 4.37 -6.25
CA ALA A 116 -9.75 4.45 -4.80
C ALA A 116 -9.91 3.07 -4.14
N TYR A 117 -10.74 2.21 -4.72
CA TYR A 117 -10.90 0.82 -4.27
C TYR A 117 -9.61 0.00 -4.39
N VAL A 118 -8.95 0.06 -5.55
CA VAL A 118 -7.70 -0.68 -5.81
C VAL A 118 -6.58 -0.17 -4.91
N CYS A 119 -6.34 1.14 -4.87
CA CYS A 119 -5.33 1.76 -4.02
C CYS A 119 -5.60 1.50 -2.54
N GLY A 120 -6.87 1.58 -2.10
CA GLY A 120 -7.26 1.28 -0.72
C GLY A 120 -7.01 -0.17 -0.30
N TYR A 121 -7.04 -1.10 -1.25
CA TYR A 121 -6.63 -2.47 -0.99
C TYR A 121 -5.10 -2.62 -0.98
N VAL A 122 -4.41 -2.04 -1.98
CA VAL A 122 -3.00 -2.27 -2.27
C VAL A 122 -2.07 -1.52 -1.30
N PHE A 123 -2.28 -0.21 -1.12
CA PHE A 123 -1.36 0.65 -0.38
C PHE A 123 -1.12 0.26 1.07
N PRO A 124 -2.14 0.00 1.92
CA PRO A 124 -1.86 -0.36 3.31
C PRO A 124 -1.03 -1.65 3.42
N ARG A 125 -1.30 -2.63 2.55
CA ARG A 125 -0.57 -3.90 2.53
C ARG A 125 0.86 -3.74 2.01
N GLY A 126 1.03 -2.98 0.93
CA GLY A 126 2.33 -2.64 0.36
C GLY A 126 3.20 -1.91 1.37
N ILE A 127 2.64 -0.90 2.04
CA ILE A 127 3.34 -0.11 3.06
C ILE A 127 3.76 -1.00 4.23
N ILE A 128 2.92 -1.92 4.73
CA ILE A 128 3.30 -2.81 5.84
C ILE A 128 4.51 -3.66 5.44
N VAL A 129 4.45 -4.37 4.30
CA VAL A 129 5.54 -5.26 3.86
C VAL A 129 6.81 -4.46 3.62
N TRP A 130 6.71 -3.33 2.93
CA TRP A 130 7.86 -2.46 2.70
C TRP A 130 8.43 -1.91 4.01
N SER A 131 7.58 -1.53 4.97
CA SER A 131 8.01 -1.04 6.27
C SER A 131 8.79 -2.08 7.06
N VAL A 132 8.38 -3.34 7.03
CA VAL A 132 9.12 -4.43 7.69
C VAL A 132 10.53 -4.56 7.09
N LEU A 133 10.66 -4.46 5.77
CA LEU A 133 11.96 -4.52 5.09
C LEU A 133 12.85 -3.32 5.44
N VAL A 134 12.29 -2.11 5.48
CA VAL A 134 13.01 -0.89 5.85
C VAL A 134 13.44 -0.92 7.32
N VAL A 135 12.56 -1.34 8.24
CA VAL A 135 12.88 -1.53 9.65
C VAL A 135 14.01 -2.56 9.82
N GLY A 136 13.93 -3.69 9.11
CA GLY A 136 15.00 -4.70 9.12
C GLY A 136 16.32 -4.16 8.59
N HIS A 137 16.30 -3.42 7.49
CA HIS A 137 17.48 -2.75 6.96
C HIS A 137 18.08 -1.77 7.98
N ASN A 138 17.27 -0.88 8.55
CA ASN A 138 17.70 0.12 9.51
C ASN A 138 18.26 -0.55 10.77
N TYR A 139 17.64 -1.63 11.24
CA TYR A 139 18.15 -2.42 12.34
C TYR A 139 19.54 -3.00 12.06
N LEU A 140 19.77 -3.57 10.87
CA LEU A 140 21.09 -4.12 10.46
C LEU A 140 22.16 -3.03 10.26
N VAL A 141 21.74 -1.81 9.94
CA VAL A 141 22.63 -0.63 9.93
C VAL A 141 22.99 -0.25 11.37
N TYR A 142 21.98 -0.12 12.24
CA TYR A 142 22.15 0.25 13.64
C TYR A 142 23.00 -0.76 14.43
N SER A 143 22.77 -2.06 14.22
CA SER A 143 23.50 -3.14 14.91
C SER A 143 24.95 -3.32 14.45
N ASP A 144 25.39 -2.48 13.53
CA ASP A 144 26.66 -2.56 12.83
C ASP A 144 27.06 -3.95 12.29
N ALA A 145 26.10 -4.74 11.79
CA ALA A 145 26.34 -6.13 11.38
C ALA A 145 27.44 -6.27 10.31
N GLU A 146 28.54 -6.97 10.64
CA GLU A 146 29.75 -7.05 9.80
C GLU A 146 29.47 -7.61 8.39
N TRP A 147 28.69 -8.69 8.29
CA TRP A 147 28.30 -9.30 7.02
C TRP A 147 27.43 -8.38 6.15
N TYR A 148 26.77 -7.39 6.76
CA TYR A 148 25.88 -6.45 6.09
C TYR A 148 26.58 -5.18 5.62
N ARG A 149 27.71 -4.81 6.22
CA ARG A 149 28.50 -3.62 5.84
C ARG A 149 28.78 -3.49 4.33
N PRO A 150 29.19 -4.54 3.58
CA PRO A 150 29.43 -4.39 2.14
C PRO A 150 28.15 -4.13 1.33
N LEU A 151 26.98 -4.43 1.88
CA LEU A 151 25.67 -4.23 1.23
C LEU A 151 25.10 -2.82 1.47
N ARG A 152 25.59 -2.08 2.48
CA ARG A 152 25.05 -0.76 2.87
C ARG A 152 25.20 0.32 1.80
N LEU A 153 26.20 0.21 0.93
CA LEU A 153 26.46 1.16 -0.15
C LEU A 153 25.28 1.15 -1.13
N TYR A 154 24.41 2.17 -1.13
CA TYR A 154 23.30 2.58 -2.04
C TYR A 154 22.43 1.50 -2.75
N ARG A 155 23.01 0.38 -3.15
CA ARG A 155 22.45 -0.84 -3.74
C ARG A 155 21.25 -1.34 -2.96
N ILE A 156 21.33 -1.52 -1.64
CA ILE A 156 20.23 -2.13 -0.90
C ILE A 156 19.03 -1.18 -0.74
N THR A 157 19.28 0.10 -0.51
CA THR A 157 18.23 1.12 -0.44
C THR A 157 17.49 1.22 -1.77
N PHE A 158 18.21 1.23 -2.89
CA PHE A 158 17.60 1.19 -4.23
C PHE A 158 16.74 -0.07 -4.44
N LEU A 159 17.24 -1.25 -4.05
CA LEU A 159 16.48 -2.50 -4.13
C LEU A 159 15.20 -2.46 -3.27
N LEU A 160 15.24 -1.87 -2.08
CA LEU A 160 14.06 -1.70 -1.23
C LEU A 160 12.97 -0.86 -1.91
N TYR A 161 13.34 0.17 -2.67
CA TYR A 161 12.38 0.96 -3.44
C TYR A 161 11.84 0.20 -4.66
N LEU A 162 12.65 -0.63 -5.33
CA LEU A 162 12.20 -1.49 -6.43
C LEU A 162 11.18 -2.56 -6.00
N VAL A 163 11.13 -2.91 -4.71
CA VAL A 163 10.12 -3.84 -4.18
C VAL A 163 8.71 -3.24 -4.23
N LEU A 164 8.54 -1.91 -4.14
CA LEU A 164 7.22 -1.27 -4.13
C LEU A 164 6.36 -1.59 -5.37
N PRO A 165 6.82 -1.43 -6.62
CA PRO A 165 6.02 -1.80 -7.79
C PRO A 165 5.73 -3.32 -7.84
N ILE A 166 6.66 -4.16 -7.38
CA ILE A 166 6.44 -5.62 -7.31
C ILE A 166 5.31 -5.95 -6.33
N LEU A 167 5.33 -5.33 -5.14
CA LEU A 167 4.26 -5.47 -4.15
C LEU A 167 2.92 -4.96 -4.69
N ALA A 168 2.92 -3.81 -5.38
CA ALA A 168 1.72 -3.25 -5.96
C ALA A 168 1.07 -4.22 -6.96
N LEU A 169 1.85 -4.73 -7.92
CA LEU A 169 1.37 -5.71 -8.90
C LEU A 169 0.91 -7.01 -8.23
N SER A 170 1.62 -7.49 -7.21
CA SER A 170 1.26 -8.68 -6.45
C SER A 170 -0.08 -8.51 -5.74
N PHE A 171 -0.31 -7.39 -5.05
CA PHE A 171 -1.58 -7.13 -4.37
C PHE A 171 -2.73 -6.82 -5.33
N ILE A 172 -2.47 -6.19 -6.49
CA ILE A 172 -3.46 -6.05 -7.57
C ILE A 172 -3.88 -7.43 -8.06
N TRP A 173 -2.93 -8.34 -8.30
CA TRP A 173 -3.24 -9.71 -8.72
C TRP A 173 -4.10 -10.44 -7.69
N VAL A 174 -3.77 -10.33 -6.40
CA VAL A 174 -4.58 -10.91 -5.30
C VAL A 174 -5.98 -10.31 -5.28
N LEU A 175 -6.11 -8.98 -5.46
CA LEU A 175 -7.41 -8.31 -5.51
C LEU A 175 -8.24 -8.81 -6.70
N GLN A 176 -7.67 -8.84 -7.88
CA GLN A 176 -8.34 -9.32 -9.09
C GLN A 176 -8.78 -10.78 -8.96
N ARG A 177 -8.00 -11.64 -8.31
CA ARG A 177 -8.42 -13.01 -7.97
C ARG A 177 -9.63 -13.03 -7.05
N LYS A 178 -9.65 -12.21 -6.00
CA LYS A 178 -10.80 -12.09 -5.10
C LYS A 178 -12.05 -11.60 -5.82
N ASP A 179 -11.89 -10.60 -6.67
CA ASP A 179 -12.99 -10.00 -7.42
C ASP A 179 -13.51 -10.94 -8.52
N TYR A 180 -12.63 -11.74 -9.14
CA TYR A 180 -13.06 -12.79 -10.04
C TYR A 180 -13.93 -13.85 -9.35
N GLN A 181 -13.58 -14.26 -8.12
CA GLN A 181 -14.40 -15.18 -7.35
C GLN A 181 -15.78 -14.60 -7.00
N ARG A 182 -15.86 -13.28 -6.75
CA ARG A 182 -17.13 -12.58 -6.54
C ARG A 182 -17.96 -12.53 -7.82
N TYR A 183 -17.31 -12.21 -8.94
CA TYR A 183 -17.93 -12.21 -10.27
C TYR A 183 -18.54 -13.58 -10.61
N LEU A 184 -17.83 -14.69 -10.36
CA LEU A 184 -18.34 -16.04 -10.62
C LEU A 184 -19.60 -16.39 -9.80
N ARG A 185 -19.80 -15.78 -8.62
CA ARG A 185 -21.00 -15.99 -7.79
C ARG A 185 -22.21 -15.19 -8.27
N GLN A 186 -22.03 -14.25 -9.19
CA GLN A 186 -23.11 -13.45 -9.81
C GLN A 186 -23.56 -14.01 -11.17
N VAL A 187 -22.83 -15.01 -11.69
CA VAL A 187 -23.19 -15.75 -12.91
C VAL A 187 -24.25 -16.78 -12.56
#